data_AF-A0A0V0Q8J7-F1
#
_entry.id   AF-A0A0V0Q8J7-F1
#
_cell.length_a   1.000
_cell.length_b   1.000
_cell.length_c   1.000
_cell.angle_alpha   90.00
_cell.angle_beta   90.00
_cell.angle_gamma   90.00
#
_symmetry.space_group_name_H-M   'P 1'
#
loop_
_entity.id
_entity.type
_entity.pdbx_description
1 polymer ?
#
loop_
_entity_poly.entity_id
_entity_poly.type
_entity_poly.pdbx_seq_one_letter_code
_entity_poly.pdbx_strand_id
1 'polypeptide(L)'
;MLGLDGEFDDGEGNINYVHMMEYICQYCDYEEGFFLEGDSCYKCAEAMENCVKCKSGDYCTDCGQDQFLAWDGQCQDNCYMYGLEYFLDSEFVCHKCSEEIEGCLKCVNEHECVECDVSRNLYLKDGVCQVCDTDAGFFINNGKCEICDDYVEGCLNCLDDYYCIECDIQHGYTLQDGECVNCDDQYGTIFFNYQCLECGKFEALEGCLDCSDYQTCTQCDLSEGYILKNNGKCEKCPIENGYFIRYNRCLKCDDYMSGCTLCQNSYSCQQCDVENNYYLYYNYFVALLWKIVVTAKMNIIVHNMR
;
A
#
# COMPACT_ATOMS: atom_id res chain seq x y z
N MET A 1 9.15 -8.55 -81.30
CA MET A 1 8.80 -8.72 -82.74
C MET A 1 9.93 -8.10 -83.53
N LEU A 2 10.65 -8.89 -84.32
CA LEU A 2 11.82 -8.43 -85.09
C LEU A 2 11.40 -7.43 -86.18
N GLY A 3 12.14 -6.32 -86.29
CA GLY A 3 11.94 -5.27 -87.29
C GLY A 3 13.26 -4.80 -87.88
N LEU A 4 13.64 -5.44 -88.98
CA LEU A 4 14.42 -4.98 -90.14
C LEU A 4 15.42 -3.81 -89.96
N ASP A 5 16.71 -4.15 -90.10
CA ASP A 5 17.79 -3.22 -90.44
C ASP A 5 17.57 -2.65 -91.85
N GLY A 6 17.63 -1.33 -91.96
CA GLY A 6 17.72 -0.60 -93.22
C GLY A 6 18.80 0.45 -93.11
N GLU A 7 19.96 0.19 -93.70
CA GLU A 7 20.99 1.21 -93.95
C GLU A 7 20.48 2.20 -94.99
N PHE A 8 20.44 3.49 -94.63
CA PHE A 8 20.31 4.59 -95.57
C PHE A 8 21.57 5.44 -95.47
N ASP A 9 22.35 5.44 -96.54
CA ASP A 9 23.58 6.22 -96.72
C ASP A 9 23.20 7.49 -97.51
N ASP A 10 22.90 8.57 -96.81
CA ASP A 10 22.86 9.91 -97.35
C ASP A 10 24.21 10.57 -97.09
N GLY A 11 25.14 10.34 -98.04
CA GLY A 11 26.52 10.81 -98.03
C GLY A 11 26.69 12.32 -97.82
N GLU A 12 26.61 12.76 -96.57
CA GLU A 12 27.26 13.91 -95.96
C GLU A 12 27.56 13.54 -94.50
N GLY A 13 28.85 13.46 -94.13
CA GLY A 13 29.31 12.85 -92.87
C GLY A 13 28.83 13.51 -91.57
N ASN A 14 27.63 13.15 -91.14
CA ASN A 14 27.15 13.31 -89.77
C ASN A 14 26.67 11.95 -89.24
N ILE A 15 27.46 11.34 -88.36
CA ILE A 15 27.04 10.19 -87.58
C ILE A 15 26.06 10.71 -86.52
N ASN A 16 24.77 10.73 -86.83
CA ASN A 16 23.74 10.92 -85.82
C ASN A 16 23.65 9.62 -85.01
N TYR A 17 24.16 9.63 -83.77
CA TYR A 17 23.83 8.61 -82.80
C TYR A 17 22.33 8.72 -82.48
N VAL A 18 21.52 7.96 -83.21
CA VAL A 18 20.18 7.61 -82.73
C VAL A 18 20.40 6.73 -81.52
N HIS A 19 20.22 7.28 -80.32
CA HIS A 19 20.17 6.50 -79.09
C HIS A 19 19.01 5.52 -79.24
N MET A 20 19.33 4.29 -79.61
CA MET A 20 18.40 3.17 -79.60
C MET A 20 18.01 2.98 -78.13
N MET A 21 16.81 3.43 -77.74
CA MET A 21 16.22 3.00 -76.48
C MET A 21 15.93 1.51 -76.64
N GLU A 22 16.85 0.67 -76.21
CA GLU A 22 16.59 -0.75 -76.05
C GLU A 22 15.46 -0.88 -75.01
N TYR A 23 14.29 -1.34 -75.46
CA TYR A 23 13.23 -1.76 -74.55
C TYR A 23 13.64 -3.10 -73.96
N ILE A 24 14.47 -3.05 -72.92
CA ILE A 24 14.83 -4.21 -72.12
C ILE A 24 13.66 -4.42 -71.14
N CYS A 25 13.07 -5.61 -71.11
CA CYS A 25 12.14 -5.95 -70.04
C CYS A 25 12.93 -5.98 -68.73
N GLN A 26 12.77 -4.94 -67.91
CA GLN A 26 13.38 -4.88 -66.58
C GLN A 26 12.49 -5.65 -65.60
N TYR A 27 13.04 -6.69 -64.98
CA TYR A 27 12.39 -7.36 -63.86
C TYR A 27 12.57 -6.51 -62.61
N CYS A 28 11.47 -6.14 -61.96
CA CYS A 28 11.52 -5.52 -60.63
C CYS A 28 11.71 -6.61 -59.58
N ASP A 29 12.93 -6.69 -59.05
CA ASP A 29 13.25 -7.62 -57.99
C ASP A 29 13.00 -6.98 -56.62
N TYR A 30 11.91 -7.39 -55.98
CA TYR A 30 11.53 -6.92 -54.65
C TYR A 30 12.55 -7.34 -53.58
N GLU A 31 13.29 -8.43 -53.79
CA GLU A 31 14.31 -8.88 -52.84
C GLU A 31 15.60 -8.06 -52.91
N GLU A 32 15.85 -7.40 -54.04
CA GLU A 32 17.00 -6.51 -54.28
C GLU A 32 16.66 -5.03 -54.01
N GLY A 33 15.52 -4.76 -53.36
CA GLY A 33 15.15 -3.40 -52.95
C GLY A 33 14.53 -2.54 -54.05
N PHE A 34 13.74 -3.15 -54.94
CA PHE A 34 12.96 -2.43 -55.96
C PHE A 34 11.45 -2.62 -55.76
N PHE A 35 10.65 -1.64 -56.17
CA PHE A 35 9.20 -1.75 -56.24
C PHE A 35 8.67 -1.26 -57.59
N LEU A 36 7.51 -1.77 -58.00
CA LEU A 36 6.83 -1.36 -59.22
C LEU A 36 5.79 -0.27 -58.90
N GLU A 37 5.85 0.85 -59.61
CA GLU A 37 4.83 1.89 -59.57
C GLU A 37 4.46 2.32 -60.99
N GLY A 38 3.20 2.12 -61.38
CA GLY A 38 2.78 2.20 -62.77
C GLY A 38 3.54 1.17 -63.64
N ASP A 39 4.23 1.65 -64.66
CA ASP A 39 5.03 0.83 -65.59
C ASP A 39 6.54 0.94 -65.33
N SER A 40 6.97 1.55 -64.21
CA SER A 40 8.37 1.83 -63.91
C SER A 40 8.84 1.20 -62.61
N CYS A 41 10.11 0.80 -62.59
CA CYS A 41 10.77 0.21 -61.44
C CYS A 41 11.56 1.25 -60.67
N TYR A 42 11.29 1.38 -59.37
CA TYR A 42 11.95 2.35 -58.50
C TYR A 42 12.71 1.65 -57.39
N LYS A 43 13.82 2.24 -56.92
CA LYS A 43 14.55 1.73 -55.76
C LYS A 43 13.90 2.20 -54.47
N CYS A 44 13.80 1.30 -53.51
CA CYS A 44 13.28 1.59 -52.18
C CYS A 44 14.07 2.70 -51.47
N ALA A 45 15.40 2.63 -51.51
CA ALA A 45 16.28 3.62 -50.88
C ALA A 45 16.24 5.03 -51.52
N GLU A 46 15.70 5.16 -52.74
CA GLU A 46 15.51 6.45 -53.40
C GLU A 46 14.13 7.06 -53.09
N ALA A 47 13.13 6.22 -52.79
CA ALA A 47 11.79 6.65 -52.43
C ALA A 47 11.67 6.96 -50.92
N MET A 48 12.30 6.14 -50.08
CA MET A 48 12.29 6.27 -48.62
C MET A 48 13.72 6.25 -48.08
N GLU A 49 14.04 7.24 -47.25
CA GLU A 49 15.34 7.29 -46.59
C GLU A 49 15.54 6.04 -45.72
N ASN A 50 16.72 5.44 -45.83
CA ASN A 50 17.13 4.24 -45.10
C ASN A 50 16.27 2.97 -45.32
N CYS A 51 15.44 2.91 -46.36
CA CYS A 51 14.68 1.70 -46.70
C CYS A 51 15.45 0.79 -47.67
N VAL A 52 15.66 -0.48 -47.30
CA VAL A 52 16.40 -1.48 -48.12
C VAL A 52 15.44 -2.33 -48.95
N LYS A 53 14.27 -2.70 -48.40
CA LYS A 53 13.20 -3.39 -49.15
C LYS A 53 11.86 -2.73 -48.88
N CYS A 54 10.99 -2.67 -49.88
CA CYS A 54 9.72 -1.99 -49.78
C CYS A 54 8.63 -2.65 -50.64
N LYS A 55 7.38 -2.44 -50.22
CA LYS A 55 6.20 -2.88 -50.95
C LYS A 55 5.69 -1.80 -51.91
N SER A 56 5.90 -0.53 -51.56
CA SER A 56 5.54 0.65 -52.36
C SER A 56 6.47 1.82 -52.00
N GLY A 57 6.37 2.93 -52.73
CA GLY A 57 7.15 4.14 -52.47
C GLY A 57 6.96 4.75 -51.08
N ASP A 58 5.86 4.39 -50.39
CA ASP A 58 5.53 4.88 -49.05
C ASP A 58 5.50 3.77 -47.97
N TYR A 59 5.91 2.53 -48.29
CA TYR A 59 5.83 1.42 -47.34
C TYR A 59 7.07 0.50 -47.42
N CYS A 60 7.98 0.69 -46.47
CA CYS A 60 9.16 -0.14 -46.26
C CYS A 60 8.79 -1.47 -45.59
N THR A 61 9.56 -2.50 -45.88
CA THR A 61 9.47 -3.84 -45.28
C THR A 61 10.79 -4.30 -44.66
N ASP A 62 11.90 -3.62 -44.96
CA ASP A 62 13.22 -3.91 -44.40
C ASP A 62 14.07 -2.64 -44.39
N CYS A 63 14.62 -2.28 -43.24
CA CYS A 63 15.35 -1.03 -43.03
C CYS A 63 16.87 -1.24 -43.05
N GLY A 64 17.60 -0.15 -43.31
CA GLY A 64 19.06 -0.13 -43.30
C GLY A 64 19.64 -0.46 -41.93
N GLN A 65 20.96 -0.63 -41.87
CA GLN A 65 21.65 -0.86 -40.60
C GLN A 65 21.36 0.25 -39.60
N ASP A 66 21.15 -0.13 -38.33
CA ASP A 66 20.87 0.77 -37.21
C ASP A 66 19.55 1.56 -37.32
N GLN A 67 18.58 1.05 -38.10
CA GLN A 67 17.24 1.62 -38.22
C GLN A 67 16.18 0.59 -37.85
N PHE A 68 15.03 1.08 -37.38
CA PHE A 68 13.90 0.26 -36.95
C PHE A 68 12.72 0.45 -37.90
N LEU A 69 12.04 -0.64 -38.25
CA LEU A 69 10.83 -0.57 -39.07
C LEU A 69 9.65 -0.16 -38.17
N ALA A 70 9.11 1.03 -38.42
CA ALA A 70 7.89 1.51 -37.79
C ALA A 70 6.66 0.82 -38.40
N TRP A 71 5.59 0.72 -37.61
CA TRP A 71 4.31 0.11 -37.97
C TRP A 71 3.66 0.72 -39.23
N ASP A 72 3.93 1.99 -39.54
CA ASP A 72 3.45 2.69 -40.72
C ASP A 72 4.31 2.41 -41.97
N GLY A 73 5.32 1.54 -41.86
CA GLY A 73 6.23 1.18 -42.93
C GLY A 73 7.37 2.18 -43.12
N GLN A 74 7.66 3.07 -42.16
CA GLN A 74 8.78 4.00 -42.24
C GLN A 74 10.00 3.50 -41.46
N CYS A 75 11.21 3.82 -41.92
CA CYS A 75 12.44 3.53 -41.17
C CYS A 75 12.76 4.67 -40.21
N GLN A 76 13.09 4.35 -38.96
CA GLN A 76 13.34 5.33 -37.90
C GLN A 76 14.63 5.02 -37.13
N ASP A 77 15.28 6.07 -36.61
CA ASP A 77 16.50 5.98 -35.78
C ASP A 77 16.24 5.38 -34.39
N ASN A 78 15.00 5.39 -33.90
CA ASN A 78 14.64 4.79 -32.62
C ASN A 78 13.17 4.36 -32.55
N CYS A 79 12.89 3.35 -31.72
CA CYS A 79 11.54 2.87 -31.42
C CYS A 79 10.86 3.65 -30.28
N TYR A 80 11.61 4.49 -29.57
CA TYR A 80 11.20 5.15 -28.33
C TYR A 80 10.61 6.55 -28.54
N MET A 81 10.20 6.90 -29.77
CA MET A 81 9.87 8.28 -30.15
C MET A 81 8.75 8.94 -29.33
N TYR A 82 7.95 8.16 -28.59
CA TYR A 82 6.80 8.65 -27.82
C TYR A 82 6.70 8.08 -26.40
N GLY A 83 7.83 7.72 -25.77
CA GLY A 83 7.85 7.38 -24.35
C GLY A 83 7.04 6.13 -23.98
N LEU A 84 7.40 4.99 -24.58
CA LEU A 84 6.82 3.64 -24.40
C LEU A 84 5.47 3.38 -25.08
N GLU A 85 4.97 4.27 -25.95
CA GLU A 85 3.80 3.96 -26.82
C GLU A 85 4.07 2.83 -27.82
N TYR A 86 5.36 2.55 -28.07
CA TYR A 86 5.85 1.50 -28.93
C TYR A 86 6.89 0.68 -28.18
N PHE A 87 6.97 -0.61 -28.51
CA PHE A 87 8.04 -1.50 -28.07
C PHE A 87 8.74 -2.12 -29.27
N LEU A 88 10.00 -2.48 -29.07
CA LEU A 88 10.82 -3.16 -30.06
C LEU A 88 10.79 -4.66 -29.81
N ASP A 89 10.41 -5.44 -30.81
CA ASP A 89 10.46 -6.91 -30.70
C ASP A 89 11.86 -7.50 -30.95
N SER A 90 11.95 -8.82 -30.96
CA SER A 90 13.21 -9.53 -31.26
C SER A 90 13.67 -9.42 -32.72
N GLU A 91 12.79 -8.98 -33.63
CA GLU A 91 13.04 -8.84 -35.06
C GLU A 91 13.34 -7.39 -35.48
N PHE A 92 13.53 -6.50 -34.50
CA PHE A 92 13.77 -5.07 -34.70
C PHE A 92 12.60 -4.29 -35.33
N VAL A 93 11.37 -4.80 -35.16
CA VAL A 93 10.13 -4.15 -35.59
C VAL A 93 9.50 -3.41 -34.41
N CYS A 94 9.04 -2.18 -34.68
CA CYS A 94 8.35 -1.36 -33.71
C CYS A 94 6.85 -1.62 -33.73
N HIS A 95 6.35 -2.19 -32.65
CA HIS A 95 4.93 -2.48 -32.48
C HIS A 95 4.29 -1.46 -31.58
N LYS A 96 3.06 -1.06 -31.92
CA LYS A 96 2.29 -0.12 -31.12
C LYS A 96 1.60 -0.86 -29.97
N CYS A 97 1.80 -0.38 -28.75
CA CYS A 97 1.27 -1.05 -27.56
C CYS A 97 -0.25 -1.26 -27.59
N SER A 98 -1.00 -0.28 -28.11
CA SER A 98 -2.46 -0.34 -28.17
C SER A 98 -3.01 -1.35 -29.18
N GLU A 99 -2.17 -1.83 -30.11
CA GLU A 99 -2.55 -2.85 -31.10
C GLU A 99 -2.23 -4.26 -30.61
N GLU A 100 -1.17 -4.42 -29.82
CA GLU A 100 -0.76 -5.71 -29.26
C GLU A 100 -1.45 -6.05 -27.93
N ILE A 101 -1.67 -5.05 -27.08
CA ILE A 101 -2.32 -5.22 -25.77
C ILE A 101 -3.59 -4.36 -25.72
N GLU A 102 -4.75 -5.01 -25.63
CA GLU A 102 -6.03 -4.31 -25.61
C GLU A 102 -6.10 -3.29 -24.46
N GLY A 103 -6.31 -2.02 -24.82
CA GLY A 103 -6.47 -0.94 -23.85
C GLY A 103 -5.18 -0.46 -23.20
N CYS A 104 -4.02 -0.90 -23.69
CA CYS A 104 -2.72 -0.42 -23.24
C CYS A 104 -2.26 0.80 -24.06
N LEU A 105 -1.90 1.90 -23.38
CA LEU A 105 -1.35 3.09 -24.02
C LEU A 105 0.18 3.04 -24.10
N LYS A 106 0.83 2.41 -23.11
CA LYS A 106 2.29 2.23 -23.06
C LYS A 106 2.66 0.88 -22.52
N CYS A 107 3.69 0.26 -23.08
CA CYS A 107 4.10 -1.11 -22.76
C CYS A 107 5.62 -1.28 -22.84
N VAL A 108 6.12 -2.33 -22.19
CA VAL A 108 7.53 -2.73 -22.23
C VAL A 108 7.77 -3.77 -23.33
N ASN A 109 6.78 -4.62 -23.57
CA ASN A 109 6.76 -5.69 -24.56
C ASN A 109 5.30 -6.06 -24.90
N GLU A 110 5.09 -7.10 -25.71
CA GLU A 110 3.79 -7.62 -26.13
C GLU A 110 2.90 -8.20 -25.02
N HIS A 111 3.39 -8.27 -23.79
CA HIS A 111 2.71 -8.89 -22.64
C HIS A 111 2.60 -7.97 -21.42
N GLU A 112 3.41 -6.92 -21.33
CA GLU A 112 3.55 -6.09 -20.13
C GLU A 112 3.23 -4.63 -20.45
N CYS A 113 2.05 -4.20 -20.01
CA CYS A 113 1.59 -2.83 -20.04
C CYS A 113 2.10 -2.04 -18.83
N VAL A 114 2.33 -0.74 -19.02
CA VAL A 114 2.72 0.21 -17.96
C VAL A 114 1.75 1.37 -17.79
N GLU A 115 0.91 1.65 -18.79
CA GLU A 115 -0.12 2.67 -18.71
C GLU A 115 -1.37 2.25 -19.49
N CYS A 116 -2.51 2.20 -18.81
CA CYS A 116 -3.79 1.78 -19.40
C CYS A 116 -4.64 2.97 -19.83
N ASP A 117 -5.51 2.73 -20.81
CA ASP A 117 -6.50 3.70 -21.26
C ASP A 117 -7.65 3.83 -20.25
N VAL A 118 -7.45 4.73 -19.28
CA VAL A 118 -8.46 5.03 -18.25
C VAL A 118 -9.76 5.60 -18.83
N SER A 119 -9.75 6.15 -20.05
CA SER A 119 -10.98 6.63 -20.71
C SER A 119 -11.94 5.49 -21.08
N ARG A 120 -11.41 4.26 -21.13
CA ARG A 120 -12.16 3.01 -21.33
C ARG A 120 -12.47 2.27 -20.02
N ASN A 121 -12.24 2.89 -18.86
CA ASN A 121 -12.34 2.28 -17.53
C ASN A 121 -11.41 1.07 -17.34
N LEU A 122 -10.21 1.14 -17.95
CA LEU A 122 -9.17 0.13 -17.79
C LEU A 122 -8.04 0.69 -16.92
N TYR A 123 -7.58 -0.13 -15.98
CA TYR A 123 -6.59 0.22 -14.98
C TYR A 123 -5.51 -0.86 -14.95
N LEU A 124 -4.29 -0.43 -14.61
CA LEU A 124 -3.15 -1.33 -14.56
C LEU A 124 -3.22 -2.22 -13.32
N LYS A 125 -3.12 -3.53 -13.51
CA LYS A 125 -2.90 -4.49 -12.43
C LYS A 125 -2.11 -5.68 -12.95
N ASP A 126 -1.05 -6.05 -12.25
CA ASP A 126 -0.14 -7.15 -12.61
C ASP A 126 0.39 -7.06 -14.06
N GLY A 127 0.69 -5.84 -14.52
CA GLY A 127 1.22 -5.59 -15.87
C GLY A 127 0.18 -5.68 -16.99
N VAL A 128 -1.11 -5.83 -16.69
CA VAL A 128 -2.18 -5.90 -17.69
C VAL A 128 -3.27 -4.86 -17.42
N CYS A 129 -3.96 -4.45 -18.49
CA CYS A 129 -5.10 -3.54 -18.42
C CYS A 129 -6.39 -4.31 -18.24
N GLN A 130 -7.14 -3.98 -17.19
CA GLN A 130 -8.42 -4.62 -16.89
C GLN A 130 -9.36 -3.65 -16.18
N VAL A 131 -10.65 -4.01 -16.14
CA VAL A 131 -11.63 -3.28 -15.34
C VAL A 131 -11.27 -3.48 -13.86
N CYS A 132 -11.26 -2.40 -13.09
CA CYS A 132 -11.06 -2.48 -11.65
C CYS A 132 -12.39 -2.74 -10.96
N ASP A 133 -12.54 -3.91 -10.34
CA ASP A 133 -13.75 -4.30 -9.63
C ASP A 133 -13.72 -3.72 -8.21
N THR A 134 -14.24 -2.49 -8.06
CA THR A 134 -14.22 -1.76 -6.79
C THR A 134 -15.17 -2.33 -5.74
N ASP A 135 -16.03 -3.27 -6.10
CA ASP A 135 -16.93 -3.98 -5.17
C ASP A 135 -16.30 -5.29 -4.67
N ALA A 136 -15.11 -5.66 -5.17
CA ALA A 136 -14.41 -6.91 -4.86
C ALA A 136 -13.06 -6.68 -4.15
N GLY A 137 -12.96 -5.62 -3.35
CA GLY A 137 -11.78 -5.32 -2.54
C GLY A 137 -10.62 -4.67 -3.29
N PHE A 138 -10.93 -3.98 -4.39
CA PHE A 138 -9.97 -3.16 -5.11
C PHE A 138 -10.36 -1.68 -5.09
N PHE A 139 -9.38 -0.81 -5.29
CA PHE A 139 -9.61 0.61 -5.51
C PHE A 139 -8.68 1.15 -6.58
N ILE A 140 -9.02 2.33 -7.10
CA ILE A 140 -8.23 2.98 -8.15
C ILE A 140 -7.28 3.99 -7.51
N ASN A 141 -5.98 3.75 -7.65
CA ASN A 141 -4.94 4.68 -7.21
C ASN A 141 -4.03 5.05 -8.38
N ASN A 142 -4.03 6.33 -8.77
CA ASN A 142 -3.15 6.85 -9.82
C ASN A 142 -3.14 6.00 -11.13
N GLY A 143 -4.30 5.54 -11.59
CA GLY A 143 -4.44 4.73 -12.81
C GLY A 143 -4.15 3.24 -12.64
N LYS A 144 -3.89 2.78 -11.41
CA LYS A 144 -3.70 1.38 -11.05
C LYS A 144 -4.90 0.85 -10.27
N CYS A 145 -5.14 -0.45 -10.39
CA CYS A 145 -6.14 -1.17 -9.62
C CYS A 145 -5.42 -1.94 -8.50
N GLU A 146 -5.54 -1.44 -7.28
CA GLU A 146 -4.78 -1.87 -6.11
C GLU A 146 -5.73 -2.60 -5.13
N ILE A 147 -5.20 -3.55 -4.35
CA ILE A 147 -5.98 -4.29 -3.35
C ILE A 147 -6.12 -3.45 -2.09
N CYS A 148 -7.31 -3.40 -1.49
CA CYS A 148 -7.56 -2.61 -0.28
C CYS A 148 -6.71 -3.05 0.92
N ASP A 149 -6.63 -4.36 1.18
CA ASP A 149 -5.94 -4.95 2.33
C ASP A 149 -4.42 -4.67 2.34
N ASP A 150 -3.81 -4.44 1.17
CA ASP A 150 -2.38 -4.08 1.06
C ASP A 150 -2.08 -2.68 1.63
N TYR A 151 -3.09 -1.81 1.73
CA TYR A 151 -2.97 -0.42 2.19
C TYR A 151 -3.65 -0.19 3.53
N VAL A 152 -4.78 -0.85 3.77
CA VAL A 152 -5.55 -0.78 5.02
C VAL A 152 -5.78 -2.19 5.53
N GLU A 153 -4.97 -2.61 6.50
CA GLU A 153 -5.01 -3.97 7.06
C GLU A 153 -6.41 -4.34 7.57
N GLY A 154 -6.89 -5.52 7.16
CA GLY A 154 -8.21 -6.03 7.52
C GLY A 154 -9.36 -5.40 6.73
N CYS A 155 -9.07 -4.64 5.66
CA CYS A 155 -10.08 -3.99 4.83
C CYS A 155 -10.48 -4.85 3.63
N LEU A 156 -11.76 -5.25 3.59
CA LEU A 156 -12.34 -6.00 2.46
C LEU A 156 -12.77 -5.10 1.31
N ASN A 157 -13.21 -3.87 1.57
CA ASN A 157 -13.56 -2.86 0.56
C ASN A 157 -13.20 -1.47 1.05
N CYS A 158 -12.57 -0.65 0.21
CA CYS A 158 -12.04 0.66 0.56
C CYS A 158 -12.44 1.73 -0.47
N LEU A 159 -12.47 2.98 -0.01
CA LEU A 159 -12.69 4.15 -0.87
C LEU A 159 -11.38 4.59 -1.54
N ASP A 160 -10.29 4.54 -0.79
CA ASP A 160 -8.94 4.91 -1.20
C ASP A 160 -7.90 4.16 -0.32
N ASP A 161 -6.63 4.57 -0.39
CA ASP A 161 -5.52 3.97 0.35
C ASP A 161 -5.52 4.29 1.86
N TYR A 162 -6.54 4.98 2.36
CA TYR A 162 -6.66 5.37 3.76
C TYR A 162 -8.02 4.96 4.38
N TYR A 163 -9.11 5.09 3.62
CA TYR A 163 -10.47 4.88 4.13
C TYR A 163 -11.05 3.53 3.72
N CYS A 164 -11.31 2.68 4.70
CA CYS A 164 -12.09 1.46 4.55
C CYS A 164 -13.60 1.70 4.62
N ILE A 165 -14.35 0.90 3.86
CA ILE A 165 -15.81 0.85 3.81
C ILE A 165 -16.32 -0.41 4.51
N GLU A 166 -15.63 -1.53 4.33
CA GLU A 166 -16.00 -2.84 4.88
C GLU A 166 -14.78 -3.57 5.45
N CYS A 167 -14.83 -3.91 6.74
CA CYS A 167 -13.76 -4.63 7.41
C CYS A 167 -14.01 -6.13 7.47
N ASP A 168 -12.93 -6.91 7.59
CA ASP A 168 -12.98 -8.35 7.75
C ASP A 168 -13.38 -8.75 9.18
N ILE A 169 -14.69 -8.72 9.42
CA ILE A 169 -15.30 -9.13 10.69
C ILE A 169 -15.05 -10.61 11.02
N GLN A 170 -14.68 -11.46 10.06
CA GLN A 170 -14.41 -12.87 10.33
C GLN A 170 -13.05 -13.07 11.00
N HIS A 171 -12.12 -12.14 10.76
CA HIS A 171 -10.79 -12.11 11.36
C HIS A 171 -10.66 -11.11 12.52
N GLY A 172 -11.79 -10.59 13.03
CA GLY A 172 -11.81 -9.76 14.24
C GLY A 172 -11.63 -8.27 14.00
N TYR A 173 -11.69 -7.81 12.74
CA TYR A 173 -11.63 -6.40 12.41
C TYR A 173 -13.02 -5.74 12.48
N THR A 174 -13.08 -4.50 12.96
CA THR A 174 -14.28 -3.68 12.92
C THR A 174 -13.96 -2.31 12.36
N LEU A 175 -14.95 -1.67 11.71
CA LEU A 175 -14.80 -0.33 11.18
C LEU A 175 -14.91 0.70 12.31
N GLN A 176 -13.89 1.54 12.46
CA GLN A 176 -13.85 2.66 13.39
C GLN A 176 -13.24 3.89 12.70
N ASP A 177 -14.02 4.96 12.60
CA ASP A 177 -13.61 6.24 12.00
C ASP A 177 -13.02 6.13 10.57
N GLY A 178 -13.43 5.10 9.81
CA GLY A 178 -12.97 4.85 8.45
C GLY A 178 -11.75 3.93 8.35
N GLU A 179 -11.24 3.40 9.46
CA GLU A 179 -10.15 2.42 9.48
C GLU A 179 -10.66 1.08 10.05
N CYS A 180 -10.02 -0.01 9.65
CA CYS A 180 -10.26 -1.31 10.27
C CYS A 180 -9.34 -1.47 11.47
N VAL A 181 -9.96 -1.71 12.63
CA VAL A 181 -9.22 -1.94 13.88
C VAL A 181 -9.40 -3.39 14.32
N ASN A 182 -8.30 -4.03 14.67
CA ASN A 182 -8.33 -5.31 15.36
C ASN A 182 -8.55 -5.06 16.86
N CYS A 183 -9.62 -5.62 17.41
CA CYS A 183 -9.94 -5.39 18.82
C CYS A 183 -8.92 -6.01 19.78
N ASP A 184 -8.27 -7.10 19.37
CA ASP A 184 -7.31 -7.81 20.22
C ASP A 184 -5.99 -7.02 20.37
N ASP A 185 -5.72 -6.07 19.48
CA ASP A 185 -4.58 -5.15 19.59
C ASP A 185 -4.86 -3.96 20.52
N GLN A 186 -6.14 -3.70 20.81
CA GLN A 186 -6.56 -2.61 21.70
C GLN A 186 -6.66 -3.12 23.13
N TYR A 187 -5.73 -2.67 23.97
CA TYR A 187 -5.70 -2.99 25.40
C TYR A 187 -7.07 -2.77 26.06
N GLY A 188 -7.57 -3.79 26.75
CA GLY A 188 -8.82 -3.70 27.47
C GLY A 188 -10.08 -3.84 26.62
N THR A 189 -9.96 -4.27 25.38
CA THR A 189 -11.10 -4.56 24.50
C THR A 189 -11.01 -5.95 23.90
N ILE A 190 -12.17 -6.49 23.51
CA ILE A 190 -12.27 -7.76 22.78
C ILE A 190 -13.27 -7.62 21.64
N PHE A 191 -13.12 -8.44 20.61
CA PHE A 191 -14.10 -8.55 19.55
C PHE A 191 -15.33 -9.33 20.02
N PHE A 192 -16.50 -8.67 20.06
CA PHE A 192 -17.76 -9.29 20.47
C PHE A 192 -18.94 -8.67 19.72
N ASN A 193 -19.81 -9.51 19.15
CA ASN A 193 -20.97 -9.07 18.36
C ASN A 193 -20.61 -8.04 17.27
N TYR A 194 -19.52 -8.29 16.52
CA TYR A 194 -19.05 -7.44 15.42
C TYR A 194 -18.60 -6.03 15.85
N GLN A 195 -18.17 -5.87 17.11
CA GLN A 195 -17.70 -4.61 17.66
C GLN A 195 -16.54 -4.84 18.63
N CYS A 196 -15.66 -3.85 18.78
CA CYS A 196 -14.71 -3.82 19.90
C CYS A 196 -15.44 -3.31 21.14
N LEU A 197 -15.51 -4.15 22.17
CA LEU A 197 -16.13 -3.79 23.44
C LEU A 197 -15.10 -3.84 24.56
N GLU A 198 -15.09 -2.78 25.37
CA GLU A 198 -14.28 -2.70 26.57
C GLU A 198 -14.67 -3.79 27.58
N CYS A 199 -13.67 -4.45 28.15
CA CYS A 199 -13.84 -5.54 29.11
C CYS A 199 -14.72 -5.16 30.30
N GLY A 200 -14.55 -3.95 30.84
CA GLY A 200 -15.32 -3.45 31.99
C GLY A 200 -16.81 -3.22 31.70
N LYS A 201 -17.25 -3.28 30.44
CA LYS A 201 -18.68 -3.13 30.07
C LYS A 201 -19.46 -4.45 30.13
N PHE A 202 -18.79 -5.59 30.21
CA PHE A 202 -19.47 -6.87 30.42
C PHE A 202 -19.88 -7.00 31.88
N GLU A 203 -21.16 -7.34 32.13
CA GLU A 203 -21.70 -7.52 33.49
C GLU A 203 -20.91 -8.57 34.30
N ALA A 204 -20.38 -9.60 33.63
CA ALA A 204 -19.58 -10.64 34.27
C ALA A 204 -18.16 -10.18 34.69
N LEU A 205 -17.72 -9.00 34.22
CA LEU A 205 -16.36 -8.47 34.30
C LEU A 205 -16.30 -7.09 34.98
N GLU A 206 -17.19 -6.81 35.93
CA GLU A 206 -17.14 -5.57 36.71
C GLU A 206 -15.75 -5.34 37.32
N GLY A 207 -15.18 -4.16 37.09
CA GLY A 207 -13.84 -3.79 37.59
C GLY A 207 -12.66 -4.38 36.82
N CYS A 208 -12.91 -4.93 35.63
CA CYS A 208 -11.89 -5.46 34.74
C CYS A 208 -11.32 -4.38 33.81
N LEU A 209 -9.99 -4.28 33.73
CA LEU A 209 -9.25 -3.43 32.80
C LEU A 209 -8.87 -4.16 31.51
N ASP A 210 -8.65 -5.48 31.58
CA ASP A 210 -8.25 -6.30 30.43
C ASP A 210 -8.76 -7.74 30.57
N CYS A 211 -9.12 -8.37 29.45
CA CYS A 211 -9.82 -9.65 29.42
C CYS A 211 -9.44 -10.50 28.22
N SER A 212 -9.53 -11.83 28.35
CA SER A 212 -9.30 -12.76 27.24
C SER A 212 -10.59 -13.13 26.50
N ASP A 213 -11.73 -12.94 27.16
CA ASP A 213 -13.08 -13.16 26.62
C ASP A 213 -14.11 -12.42 27.49
N TYR A 214 -15.39 -12.48 27.12
CA TYR A 214 -16.48 -11.77 27.82
C TYR A 214 -16.81 -12.31 29.24
N GLN A 215 -16.10 -13.33 29.72
CA GLN A 215 -16.26 -13.95 31.04
C GLN A 215 -14.98 -13.99 31.87
N THR A 216 -13.81 -13.82 31.24
CA THR A 216 -12.50 -14.01 31.86
C THR A 216 -11.66 -12.73 31.81
N CYS A 217 -11.51 -12.09 32.96
CA CYS A 217 -10.59 -10.98 33.18
C CYS A 217 -9.14 -11.46 33.36
N THR A 218 -8.19 -10.75 32.74
CA THR A 218 -6.75 -10.94 32.89
C THR A 218 -6.13 -9.87 33.79
N GLN A 219 -6.76 -8.69 33.91
CA GLN A 219 -6.29 -7.60 34.75
C GLN A 219 -7.43 -6.79 35.36
N CYS A 220 -7.44 -6.65 36.70
CA CYS A 220 -8.44 -5.85 37.42
C CYS A 220 -7.95 -4.43 37.73
N ASP A 221 -8.90 -3.50 37.90
CA ASP A 221 -8.63 -2.14 38.35
C ASP A 221 -8.32 -2.08 39.85
N LEU A 222 -7.03 -2.20 40.17
CA LEU A 222 -6.55 -2.09 41.54
C LEU A 222 -6.76 -0.71 42.15
N SER A 223 -6.87 0.35 41.33
CA SER A 223 -7.06 1.72 41.81
C SER A 223 -8.46 1.94 42.37
N GLU A 224 -9.46 1.26 41.78
CA GLU A 224 -10.84 1.19 42.24
C GLU A 224 -11.09 0.07 43.27
N GLY A 225 -10.03 -0.63 43.68
CA GLY A 225 -10.06 -1.64 44.73
C GLY A 225 -10.47 -3.05 44.28
N TYR A 226 -10.42 -3.34 42.98
CA TYR A 226 -10.70 -4.66 42.43
C TYR A 226 -9.45 -5.53 42.38
N ILE A 227 -9.58 -6.78 42.82
CA ILE A 227 -8.49 -7.77 42.79
C ILE A 227 -8.87 -8.96 41.92
N LEU A 228 -7.89 -9.48 41.18
CA LEU A 228 -8.08 -10.65 40.31
C LEU A 228 -8.14 -11.93 41.14
N LYS A 229 -9.17 -12.75 40.91
CA LYS A 229 -9.36 -14.06 41.53
C LYS A 229 -8.97 -15.18 40.58
N ASN A 230 -8.71 -16.36 41.14
CA ASN A 230 -8.27 -17.54 40.37
C ASN A 230 -9.30 -18.04 39.34
N ASN A 231 -10.56 -17.62 39.45
CA ASN A 231 -11.62 -17.92 38.47
C ASN A 231 -11.65 -16.92 37.31
N GLY A 232 -10.66 -16.03 37.18
CA GLY A 232 -10.61 -15.02 36.13
C GLY A 232 -11.59 -13.87 36.34
N LYS A 233 -12.09 -13.63 37.56
CA LYS A 233 -13.00 -12.53 37.85
C LYS A 233 -12.39 -11.51 38.79
N CYS A 234 -12.83 -10.27 38.67
CA CYS A 234 -12.51 -9.21 39.60
C CYS A 234 -13.48 -9.22 40.78
N GLU A 235 -12.96 -8.95 41.97
CA GLU A 235 -13.78 -8.81 43.18
C GLU A 235 -13.35 -7.54 43.91
N LYS A 236 -14.33 -6.73 44.32
CA LYS A 236 -14.07 -5.51 45.08
C LYS A 236 -13.66 -5.86 46.51
N CYS A 237 -12.49 -5.38 46.94
CA CYS A 237 -12.06 -5.52 48.32
C CYS A 237 -12.92 -4.64 49.23
N PRO A 238 -13.60 -5.18 50.26
CA PRO A 238 -14.49 -4.40 51.12
C PRO A 238 -13.69 -3.57 52.14
N ILE A 239 -13.00 -2.53 51.65
CA ILE A 239 -12.09 -1.69 52.45
C ILE A 239 -12.82 -1.06 53.63
N GLU A 240 -14.07 -0.64 53.43
CA GLU A 240 -14.96 -0.09 54.45
C GLU A 240 -15.27 -1.06 55.61
N ASN A 241 -15.11 -2.37 55.37
CA ASN A 241 -15.35 -3.43 56.36
C ASN A 241 -14.06 -3.92 57.03
N GLY A 242 -13.02 -3.08 57.06
CA GLY A 242 -11.77 -3.42 57.75
C GLY A 242 -10.83 -4.31 56.94
N TYR A 243 -10.79 -4.10 55.63
CA TYR A 243 -9.84 -4.77 54.74
C TYR A 243 -8.93 -3.77 54.05
N PHE A 244 -7.78 -4.23 53.57
CA PHE A 244 -6.87 -3.45 52.74
C PHE A 244 -6.24 -4.34 51.66
N ILE A 245 -5.77 -3.71 50.57
CA ILE A 245 -5.13 -4.42 49.48
C ILE A 245 -3.62 -4.43 49.68
N ARG A 246 -3.00 -5.61 49.57
CA ARG A 246 -1.54 -5.78 49.55
C ARG A 246 -1.16 -6.97 48.70
N TYR A 247 -0.20 -6.80 47.79
CA TYR A 247 0.25 -7.85 46.86
C TYR A 247 -0.91 -8.55 46.13
N ASN A 248 -1.86 -7.75 45.60
CA ASN A 248 -3.05 -8.25 44.92
C ASN A 248 -3.94 -9.18 45.76
N ARG A 249 -3.93 -9.00 47.09
CA ARG A 249 -4.78 -9.72 48.04
C ARG A 249 -5.54 -8.75 48.91
N CYS A 250 -6.80 -9.07 49.18
CA CYS A 250 -7.64 -8.37 50.14
C CYS A 250 -7.45 -9.03 51.51
N LEU A 251 -6.89 -8.29 52.46
CA LEU A 251 -6.46 -8.80 53.76
C LEU A 251 -7.18 -8.03 54.86
N LYS A 252 -7.59 -8.73 55.92
CA LYS A 252 -8.26 -8.11 57.05
C LYS A 252 -7.25 -7.32 57.89
N CYS A 253 -7.64 -6.14 58.36
CA CYS A 253 -6.78 -5.28 59.16
C CYS A 253 -6.32 -5.97 60.46
N ASP A 254 -7.25 -6.65 61.14
CA ASP A 254 -7.01 -7.30 62.43
C ASP A 254 -5.99 -8.45 62.37
N ASP A 255 -5.90 -9.16 61.23
CA ASP A 255 -4.93 -10.23 61.03
C ASP A 255 -3.48 -9.72 61.00
N TYR A 256 -3.29 -8.44 60.63
CA TYR A 256 -1.97 -7.79 60.55
C TYR A 256 -1.69 -6.88 61.74
N MET A 257 -2.72 -6.26 62.28
CA MET A 257 -2.66 -5.32 63.38
C MET A 257 -3.78 -5.67 64.35
N SER A 258 -3.48 -6.52 65.34
CA SER A 258 -4.48 -6.99 66.30
C SER A 258 -5.20 -5.83 66.98
N GLY A 259 -6.53 -5.88 66.97
CA GLY A 259 -7.43 -4.84 67.45
C GLY A 259 -7.70 -3.71 66.48
N CYS A 260 -7.27 -3.82 65.21
CA CYS A 260 -7.55 -2.82 64.18
C CYS A 260 -8.78 -3.20 63.33
N THR A 261 -9.83 -2.38 63.42
CA THR A 261 -11.10 -2.60 62.71
C THR A 261 -11.18 -1.88 61.37
N LEU A 262 -10.37 -0.83 61.16
CA LEU A 262 -10.23 -0.15 59.88
C LEU A 262 -8.79 0.31 59.70
N CYS A 263 -8.19 0.09 58.52
CA CYS A 263 -6.81 0.44 58.24
C CYS A 263 -6.61 0.95 56.82
N GLN A 264 -5.62 1.82 56.63
CA GLN A 264 -5.22 2.28 55.29
C GLN A 264 -4.27 1.29 54.61
N ASN A 265 -3.43 0.64 55.40
CA ASN A 265 -2.45 -0.37 54.97
C ASN A 265 -2.02 -1.22 56.17
N SER A 266 -1.09 -2.16 55.97
CA SER A 266 -0.61 -3.07 57.01
C SER A 266 0.15 -2.42 58.18
N TYR A 267 0.33 -1.10 58.18
CA TYR A 267 1.06 -0.36 59.22
C TYR A 267 0.28 0.84 59.77
N SER A 268 -0.88 1.16 59.21
CA SER A 268 -1.65 2.35 59.55
C SER A 268 -3.09 1.98 59.88
N CYS A 269 -3.37 1.92 61.19
CA CYS A 269 -4.71 1.73 61.71
C CYS A 269 -5.45 3.06 61.81
N GLN A 270 -6.70 3.08 61.32
CA GLN A 270 -7.60 4.24 61.35
C GLN A 270 -8.66 4.11 62.44
N GLN A 271 -9.09 2.87 62.76
CA GLN A 271 -10.06 2.59 63.80
C GLN A 271 -9.69 1.33 64.57
N CYS A 272 -9.83 1.37 65.89
CA CYS A 272 -9.55 0.24 66.78
C CYS A 272 -10.83 -0.38 67.34
N ASP A 273 -10.75 -1.64 67.73
CA ASP A 273 -11.78 -2.38 68.45
C ASP A 273 -11.86 -1.93 69.91
N VAL A 274 -12.67 -0.91 70.16
CA VAL A 274 -12.86 -0.35 71.51
C VAL A 274 -13.59 -1.30 72.46
N GLU A 275 -14.39 -2.24 71.94
CA GLU A 275 -15.12 -3.21 72.76
C GLU A 275 -14.17 -4.20 73.42
N ASN A 276 -13.09 -4.55 72.72
CA ASN A 276 -12.00 -5.37 73.24
C ASN A 276 -10.84 -4.55 73.87
N ASN A 277 -11.10 -3.28 74.24
CA ASN A 277 -10.16 -2.37 74.89
C ASN A 277 -8.94 -1.95 74.04
N TYR A 278 -9.05 -1.93 72.71
CA TYR A 278 -8.04 -1.34 71.84
C TYR A 278 -8.34 0.15 71.57
N TYR A 279 -7.31 0.99 71.64
CA TYR A 279 -7.43 2.44 71.44
C TYR A 279 -6.32 2.96 70.51
N LEU A 280 -6.66 3.95 69.70
CA LEU A 280 -5.71 4.58 68.78
C LEU A 280 -4.68 5.40 69.58
N TYR A 281 -3.41 4.97 69.59
CA TYR A 281 -2.33 5.68 70.26
C TYR A 281 -1.46 6.40 69.22
N TYR A 282 -1.53 7.74 69.19
CA TYR A 282 -0.65 8.55 68.34
C TYR A 282 0.77 8.58 68.90
N ASN A 283 1.69 7.88 68.23
CA ASN A 283 3.11 7.90 68.57
C ASN A 283 3.80 9.07 67.84
N TYR A 284 4.14 10.14 68.56
CA TYR A 284 4.70 11.40 68.02
C TYR A 284 6.06 11.28 67.31
N PHE A 285 6.69 10.11 67.27
CA PHE A 285 8.06 9.94 66.76
C PHE A 285 8.20 10.12 65.24
N VAL A 286 7.16 9.89 64.43
CA VAL A 286 7.25 9.98 62.95
C VAL A 286 7.00 11.40 62.44
N ALA A 287 6.21 12.22 63.16
CA ALA A 287 5.92 13.60 62.78
C ALA A 287 7.12 14.55 62.98
N LEU A 288 8.06 14.21 63.86
CA LEU A 288 9.25 15.02 64.12
C LEU A 288 10.26 15.01 62.96
N LEU A 289 10.34 13.92 62.19
CA LEU A 289 11.26 13.85 61.04
C LEU A 289 10.81 14.77 59.89
N TRP A 290 9.51 14.91 59.65
CA TRP A 290 8.99 15.88 58.66
C TRP A 290 9.10 17.33 59.14
N LYS A 291 8.89 17.60 60.43
CA LYS A 291 9.07 18.96 60.98
C LYS A 291 10.53 19.42 60.96
N ILE A 292 11.51 18.54 61.21
CA ILE A 292 12.94 18.89 61.20
C ILE A 292 13.44 19.24 59.77
N VAL A 293 12.92 18.58 58.73
CA VAL A 293 13.32 18.85 57.34
C VAL A 293 12.75 20.18 56.81
N VAL A 294 11.56 20.59 57.28
CA VAL A 294 10.93 21.84 56.83
C VAL A 294 11.48 23.07 57.58
N THR A 295 11.84 22.98 58.86
CA THR A 295 12.46 24.11 59.59
C THR A 295 13.93 24.35 59.25
N ALA A 296 14.66 23.33 58.77
CA ALA A 296 16.06 23.49 58.37
C ALA A 296 16.26 24.26 57.04
N LYS A 297 15.21 24.40 56.20
CA LYS A 297 15.28 25.15 54.93
C LYS A 297 14.86 26.62 55.04
N MET A 298 14.45 27.11 56.21
CA MET A 298 13.89 28.47 56.37
C MET A 298 14.71 29.43 57.27
N ASN A 299 15.87 29.02 57.80
CA ASN A 299 16.71 29.87 58.66
C ASN A 299 18.17 29.97 58.18
N ILE A 300 18.36 30.25 56.88
CA ILE A 300 19.54 30.97 56.43
C ILE A 300 19.03 32.34 55.97
N ILE A 301 19.69 33.39 56.44
CA ILE A 301 19.53 34.83 56.16
C ILE A 301 18.96 35.63 57.35
N VAL A 302 19.82 36.54 57.84
CA VAL A 302 19.60 37.82 58.56
C VAL A 302 19.91 37.90 60.07
N HIS A 303 21.10 38.47 60.31
CA HIS A 303 21.52 39.42 61.36
C HIS A 303 21.79 39.00 62.82
N ASN A 304 23.09 38.81 63.08
CA ASN A 304 23.79 39.43 64.22
C ASN A 304 23.61 40.96 64.22
N MET A 305 23.13 41.55 65.33
CA MET A 305 23.54 42.88 65.76
C MET A 305 23.33 43.07 67.27
N ARG A 306 24.48 43.19 67.96
CA ARG A 306 24.76 43.75 69.30
C ARG A 306 24.33 42.99 70.54
#